data_AF-A0ABD5U8K9-F1
#
_entry.id   AF-A0ABD5U8K9-F1
#
_cell.length_a   1.000
_cell.length_b   1.000
_cell.length_c   1.000
_cell.angle_alpha   90.00
_cell.angle_beta   90.00
_cell.angle_gamma   90.00
#
_symmetry.space_group_name_H-M   'P 1'
#
loop_
_entity.id
_entity.type
_entity.pdbx_description
1 polymer ?
#
loop_
_entity_poly.entity_id
_entity_poly.type
_entity_poly.pdbx_seq_one_letter_code
_entity_poly.pdbx_strand_id
1 'polypeptide(L)'
;MTDEFESFFERNREPESRVHRELTQRSRERIAHALTATDFDVGAALEPVIRVAGTSGIPDEVVEAIKTETSTCGLSGNNKLHEKILLESDSDIALSYLEHLFIVQVEKYDRNNQWMGSHFETLCDIIETEGLLWQVREVPENEPGTIRFESLASDAMKDVDEQVRSLAADKQWSTALRGYNDAYEQYLDGDYDELIAKRLYNSVEDVLRTICVDKEGWTDNPDLNHSDYLNMLREEGVYNANGITAPELNNLLQGLEQLTAKLGNDRKQRHSYMDRTYCTLLIHQVGAFLYFLINRYEQYSQ
;
A
#
# COMPACT_ATOMS: atom_id res chain seq x y z
N MET A 1 39.98 8.05 7.80
CA MET A 1 38.55 7.74 7.72
C MET A 1 37.85 8.65 8.70
N THR A 2 37.17 9.68 8.19
CA THR A 2 36.31 10.54 8.99
C THR A 2 34.99 9.81 9.14
N ASP A 3 34.63 9.42 10.36
CA ASP A 3 33.24 9.10 10.68
C ASP A 3 32.41 10.31 10.27
N GLU A 4 31.60 10.16 9.23
CA GLU A 4 30.60 11.16 8.88
C GLU A 4 29.66 11.28 10.09
N PHE A 5 29.54 12.50 10.62
CA PHE A 5 28.64 12.79 11.72
C PHE A 5 27.21 12.46 11.31
N GLU A 6 26.66 11.35 11.82
CA GLU A 6 25.23 11.07 11.76
C GLU A 6 24.51 11.85 12.86
N SER A 7 23.64 12.75 12.44
CA SER A 7 22.83 13.55 13.33
C SER A 7 21.90 12.66 14.17
N PHE A 8 21.49 13.13 15.34
CA PHE A 8 20.43 12.46 16.12
C PHE A 8 19.12 12.32 15.33
N PHE A 9 18.91 13.19 14.35
CA PHE A 9 17.76 13.14 13.46
C PHE A 9 17.83 11.95 12.48
N GLU A 10 19.02 11.67 11.93
CA GLU A 10 19.24 10.51 11.07
C GLU A 10 19.23 9.19 11.86
N ARG A 11 19.76 9.20 13.10
CA ARG A 11 19.83 8.01 13.97
C ARG A 11 18.48 7.53 14.52
N ASN A 12 17.47 8.39 14.58
CA ASN A 12 16.14 8.03 15.09
C ASN A 12 15.08 7.96 14.00
N ARG A 13 15.46 8.14 12.73
CA ARG A 13 14.53 7.99 11.62
C ARG A 13 14.50 6.52 11.24
N GLU A 14 13.88 5.70 12.08
CA GLU A 14 13.45 4.38 11.61
C GLU A 14 12.53 4.63 10.40
N PRO A 15 12.81 4.02 9.24
CA PRO A 15 11.98 4.22 8.08
C PRO A 15 10.60 3.58 8.34
N GLU A 16 9.61 4.39 8.71
CA GLU A 16 8.23 3.93 8.89
C GLU A 16 7.71 3.27 7.61
N SER A 17 6.88 2.23 7.73
CA SER A 17 6.25 1.64 6.55
C SER A 17 5.41 2.68 5.80
N ARG A 18 5.46 2.63 4.47
CA ARG A 18 4.69 3.52 3.58
C ARG A 18 3.26 3.05 3.36
N VAL A 19 2.93 1.84 3.82
CA VAL A 19 1.59 1.27 3.71
C VAL A 19 1.02 0.93 5.06
N HIS A 20 -0.29 1.03 5.17
CA HIS A 20 -0.99 0.90 6.44
C HIS A 20 -2.27 0.11 6.29
N ARG A 21 -2.50 -0.82 7.20
CA ARG A 21 -3.81 -1.46 7.34
C ARG A 21 -4.78 -0.61 8.15
N GLU A 22 -4.27 0.07 9.17
CA GLU A 22 -5.07 0.99 9.97
C GLU A 22 -5.13 2.37 9.33
N LEU A 23 -6.22 3.10 9.59
CA LEU A 23 -6.33 4.50 9.22
C LEU A 23 -5.33 5.31 10.05
N THR A 24 -4.29 5.83 9.39
CA THR A 24 -3.33 6.76 10.00
C THR A 24 -4.03 8.05 10.42
N GLN A 25 -3.45 8.78 11.38
CA GLN A 25 -3.99 10.08 11.79
C GLN A 25 -4.17 11.03 10.60
N ARG A 26 -3.18 11.05 9.70
CA ARG A 26 -3.19 11.87 8.49
C ARG A 26 -4.31 11.48 7.54
N SER A 27 -4.54 10.18 7.30
CA SER A 27 -5.62 9.74 6.41
C SER A 27 -6.99 10.05 7.01
N ARG A 28 -7.16 9.90 8.32
CA ARG A 28 -8.39 10.29 9.05
C ARG A 28 -8.69 11.78 8.89
N GLU A 29 -7.70 12.64 9.07
CA GLU A 29 -7.84 14.08 8.90
C GLU A 29 -8.22 14.46 7.47
N ARG A 30 -7.57 13.84 6.47
CA ARG A 30 -7.90 14.07 5.05
C ARG A 30 -9.32 13.61 4.72
N ILE A 31 -9.74 12.44 5.20
CA ILE A 31 -11.10 11.92 4.98
C ILE A 31 -12.11 12.84 5.66
N ALA A 32 -11.89 13.17 6.94
CA ALA A 32 -12.80 14.05 7.69
C ALA A 32 -12.95 15.40 6.99
N HIS A 33 -11.84 16.00 6.54
CA HIS A 33 -11.85 17.26 5.78
C HIS A 33 -12.57 17.13 4.43
N ALA A 34 -12.33 16.06 3.68
CA ALA A 34 -12.97 15.82 2.39
C ALA A 34 -14.49 15.69 2.52
N LEU A 35 -14.97 15.19 3.65
CA LEU A 35 -16.39 14.91 3.88
C LEU A 35 -17.11 16.02 4.68
N THR A 36 -16.41 16.99 5.28
CA THR A 36 -16.98 17.97 6.25
C THR A 36 -18.09 18.86 5.70
N ALA A 37 -18.20 19.05 4.38
CA ALA A 37 -19.17 19.98 3.79
C ALA A 37 -20.59 19.42 3.66
N THR A 38 -20.84 18.20 4.15
CA THR A 38 -22.09 17.46 3.90
C THR A 38 -23.00 17.43 5.11
N ASP A 39 -24.30 17.65 4.88
CA ASP A 39 -25.35 17.32 5.84
C ASP A 39 -25.56 15.79 5.94
N PHE A 40 -24.66 15.13 6.69
CA PHE A 40 -24.74 13.70 6.96
C PHE A 40 -25.71 13.38 8.09
N ASP A 41 -26.48 12.30 7.90
CA ASP A 41 -27.22 11.68 8.99
C ASP A 41 -26.31 10.68 9.72
N VAL A 42 -25.56 11.20 10.69
CA VAL A 42 -24.58 10.43 11.47
C VAL A 42 -25.26 9.30 12.25
N GLY A 43 -26.48 9.53 12.75
CA GLY A 43 -27.24 8.54 13.52
C GLY A 43 -27.63 7.34 12.66
N ALA A 44 -28.23 7.59 11.49
CA ALA A 44 -28.61 6.54 10.56
C ALA A 44 -27.40 5.74 10.05
N ALA A 45 -26.26 6.40 9.83
CA ALA A 45 -25.04 5.74 9.39
C ALA A 45 -24.39 4.88 10.49
N LEU A 46 -24.43 5.30 11.76
CA LEU A 46 -23.76 4.60 12.86
C LEU A 46 -24.63 3.51 13.52
N GLU A 47 -25.96 3.59 13.40
CA GLU A 47 -26.88 2.60 13.98
C GLU A 47 -26.57 1.15 13.54
N PRO A 48 -26.35 0.83 12.25
CA PRO A 48 -25.97 -0.51 11.82
C PRO A 48 -24.64 -0.97 12.41
N VAL A 49 -23.67 -0.06 12.54
CA VAL A 49 -22.34 -0.34 13.12
C VAL A 49 -22.48 -0.71 14.59
N ILE A 50 -23.21 0.10 15.37
CA ILE A 50 -23.47 -0.16 16.80
C ILE A 50 -24.19 -1.49 17.01
N ARG A 51 -25.16 -1.82 16.14
CA ARG A 51 -25.91 -3.07 16.23
C ARG A 51 -25.03 -4.31 16.07
N VAL A 52 -23.97 -4.22 15.26
CA VAL A 52 -23.08 -5.36 14.96
C VAL A 52 -21.87 -5.39 15.90
N ALA A 53 -21.16 -4.27 16.04
CA ALA A 53 -19.91 -4.18 16.79
C ALA A 53 -20.09 -3.74 18.25
N GLY A 54 -21.27 -3.28 18.63
CA GLY A 54 -21.50 -2.61 19.91
C GLY A 54 -20.93 -1.19 19.93
N THR A 55 -20.65 -0.67 21.12
CA THR A 55 -20.13 0.70 21.31
C THR A 55 -18.62 0.74 21.58
N SER A 56 -17.95 -0.41 21.58
CA SER A 56 -16.49 -0.47 21.78
C SER A 56 -15.79 0.16 20.57
N GLY A 57 -14.79 1.02 20.82
CA GLY A 57 -14.08 1.73 19.76
C GLY A 57 -14.85 2.94 19.19
N ILE A 58 -15.97 3.34 19.80
CA ILE A 58 -16.69 4.59 19.49
C ILE A 58 -16.50 5.57 20.64
N PRO A 59 -16.20 6.86 20.40
CA PRO A 59 -16.08 7.85 21.46
C PRO A 59 -17.35 7.95 22.32
N ASP A 60 -17.19 7.98 23.64
CA ASP A 60 -18.31 8.04 24.59
C ASP A 60 -19.26 9.20 24.31
N GLU A 61 -18.73 10.35 23.91
CA GLU A 61 -19.53 11.53 23.54
C GLU A 61 -20.46 11.27 22.35
N VAL A 62 -20.01 10.48 21.37
CA VAL A 62 -20.83 10.09 20.20
C VAL A 62 -21.92 9.13 20.64
N VAL A 63 -21.58 8.15 21.49
CA VAL A 63 -22.53 7.18 22.03
C VAL A 63 -23.63 7.86 22.84
N GLU A 64 -23.28 8.81 23.71
CA GLU A 64 -24.25 9.55 24.51
C GLU A 64 -25.11 10.49 23.66
N ALA A 65 -24.56 11.13 22.62
CA ALA A 65 -25.34 11.93 21.68
C ALA A 65 -26.43 11.09 20.98
N ILE A 66 -26.09 9.87 20.55
CA ILE A 66 -27.05 8.96 19.90
C ILE A 66 -28.13 8.47 20.87
N LYS A 67 -27.78 8.18 22.14
CA LYS A 67 -28.75 7.73 23.15
C LYS A 67 -29.74 8.83 23.55
N THR A 68 -29.27 10.08 23.61
CA THR A 68 -30.08 11.23 24.04
C THR A 68 -31.03 11.70 22.95
N GLU A 69 -30.64 11.56 21.68
CA GLU A 69 -31.52 11.84 20.54
C GLU A 69 -32.40 10.62 20.21
N THR A 70 -33.61 10.62 20.77
CA THR A 70 -34.59 9.52 20.69
C THR A 70 -35.23 9.34 19.29
N SER A 71 -34.66 9.92 18.24
CA SER A 71 -35.11 9.74 16.86
C SER A 71 -33.91 9.86 15.93
N THR A 72 -33.68 8.81 15.17
CA THR A 72 -32.64 8.61 14.13
C THR A 72 -32.68 9.60 12.97
N CYS A 73 -33.37 10.74 13.13
CA CYS A 73 -33.45 11.84 12.17
C CYS A 73 -32.90 13.17 12.74
N GLY A 74 -32.41 13.20 13.99
CA GLY A 74 -32.01 14.43 14.70
C GLY A 74 -30.56 14.89 14.47
N LEU A 75 -29.65 13.97 14.11
CA LEU A 75 -28.21 14.26 14.01
C LEU A 75 -27.76 14.79 12.64
N SER A 76 -28.71 15.09 11.75
CA SER A 76 -28.42 15.67 10.44
C SER A 76 -27.64 16.98 10.60
N GLY A 77 -26.41 17.01 10.08
CA GLY A 77 -25.60 18.24 10.00
C GLY A 77 -24.66 18.44 11.19
N ASN A 78 -24.49 17.42 12.03
CA ASN A 78 -23.54 17.47 13.15
C ASN A 78 -22.12 17.07 12.71
N ASN A 79 -21.47 17.96 11.96
CA ASN A 79 -20.10 17.76 11.46
C ASN A 79 -19.09 17.41 12.58
N LYS A 80 -19.32 17.89 13.80
CA LYS A 80 -18.46 17.59 14.95
C LYS A 80 -18.49 16.12 15.35
N LEU A 81 -19.66 15.47 15.27
CA LEU A 81 -19.77 14.04 15.56
C LEU A 81 -19.18 13.20 14.43
N HIS A 82 -19.40 13.60 13.18
CA HIS A 82 -18.76 12.98 12.02
C HIS A 82 -17.23 13.00 12.13
N GLU A 83 -16.65 14.18 12.39
CA GLU A 83 -15.21 14.34 12.61
C GLU A 83 -14.71 13.47 13.76
N LYS A 84 -15.42 13.46 14.90
CA LYS A 84 -15.04 12.62 16.05
C LYS A 84 -15.01 11.14 15.73
N ILE A 85 -16.01 10.62 15.01
CA ILE A 85 -16.01 9.20 14.60
C ILE A 85 -14.78 8.92 13.74
N LEU A 86 -14.50 9.75 12.74
CA LEU A 86 -13.35 9.51 11.85
C LEU A 86 -12.00 9.66 12.54
N LEU A 87 -11.85 10.61 13.45
CA LEU A 87 -10.58 10.92 14.10
C LEU A 87 -10.29 10.02 15.32
N GLU A 88 -11.31 9.61 16.06
CA GLU A 88 -11.14 8.98 17.39
C GLU A 88 -11.60 7.50 17.44
N SER A 89 -12.37 7.00 16.47
CA SER A 89 -12.80 5.59 16.46
C SER A 89 -11.73 4.61 15.99
N ASP A 90 -11.88 3.34 16.36
CA ASP A 90 -11.09 2.25 15.78
C ASP A 90 -11.24 2.22 14.24
N SER A 91 -10.19 1.82 13.53
CA SER A 91 -10.16 1.88 12.05
C SER A 91 -11.33 1.12 11.42
N ASP A 92 -11.63 -0.08 11.91
CA ASP A 92 -12.74 -0.90 11.40
C ASP A 92 -14.09 -0.20 11.61
N ILE A 93 -14.28 0.44 12.77
CA ILE A 93 -15.50 1.21 13.08
C ILE A 93 -15.63 2.42 12.14
N ALA A 94 -14.54 3.17 11.93
CA ALA A 94 -14.53 4.34 11.04
C ALA A 94 -14.81 3.95 9.58
N LEU A 95 -14.20 2.84 9.09
CA LEU A 95 -14.45 2.32 7.75
C LEU A 95 -15.89 1.83 7.58
N SER A 96 -16.41 1.03 8.52
CA SER A 96 -17.82 0.59 8.48
C SER A 96 -18.79 1.76 8.56
N TYR A 97 -18.48 2.78 9.36
CA TYR A 97 -19.25 4.02 9.39
C TYR A 97 -19.29 4.69 8.02
N LEU A 98 -18.16 4.80 7.31
CA LEU A 98 -18.10 5.35 5.96
C LEU A 98 -18.93 4.56 4.95
N GLU A 99 -18.93 3.22 5.01
CA GLU A 99 -19.79 2.39 4.13
C GLU A 99 -21.26 2.76 4.31
N HIS A 100 -21.72 2.80 5.56
CA HIS A 100 -23.10 3.13 5.89
C HIS A 100 -23.43 4.60 5.62
N LEU A 101 -22.47 5.51 5.75
CA LEU A 101 -22.62 6.92 5.43
C LEU A 101 -22.99 7.10 3.96
N PHE A 102 -22.26 6.44 3.05
CA PHE A 102 -22.53 6.53 1.61
C PHE A 102 -23.89 5.91 1.25
N ILE A 103 -24.27 4.78 1.87
CA ILE A 103 -25.60 4.17 1.68
C ILE A 103 -26.70 5.16 2.06
N VAL A 104 -26.64 5.74 3.26
CA VAL A 104 -27.64 6.68 3.76
C VAL A 104 -27.73 7.92 2.88
N GLN A 105 -26.60 8.41 2.37
CA GLN A 105 -26.60 9.57 1.47
C GLN A 105 -27.26 9.27 0.12
N VAL A 106 -27.05 8.08 -0.43
CA VAL A 106 -27.68 7.68 -1.71
C VAL A 106 -29.18 7.44 -1.54
N GLU A 107 -29.61 6.95 -0.39
CA GLU A 107 -31.04 6.85 -0.07
C GLU A 107 -31.70 8.23 0.08
N LYS A 108 -30.98 9.21 0.63
CA LYS A 108 -31.48 10.58 0.87
C LYS A 108 -31.45 11.45 -0.39
N TYR A 109 -30.48 11.25 -1.29
CA TYR A 109 -30.27 12.07 -2.49
C TYR A 109 -30.29 11.23 -3.77
N ASP A 110 -31.11 11.63 -4.75
CA ASP A 110 -31.28 10.91 -6.03
C ASP A 110 -29.95 10.69 -6.79
N ARG A 111 -29.83 9.55 -7.48
CA ARG A 111 -28.57 8.94 -8.00
C ARG A 111 -27.76 9.81 -8.96
N ASN A 112 -28.36 10.84 -9.55
CA ASN A 112 -27.69 11.73 -10.50
C ASN A 112 -26.85 12.82 -9.81
N ASN A 113 -26.67 12.73 -8.49
CA ASN A 113 -25.91 13.71 -7.76
C ASN A 113 -24.42 13.56 -8.08
N GLN A 114 -23.92 14.31 -9.06
CA GLN A 114 -22.49 14.47 -9.40
C GLN A 114 -21.61 14.68 -8.15
N TRP A 115 -22.20 15.26 -7.12
CA TRP A 115 -21.62 15.46 -5.81
C TRP A 115 -21.15 14.16 -5.11
N MET A 116 -21.92 13.06 -5.16
CA MET A 116 -21.52 11.77 -4.56
C MET A 116 -20.31 11.16 -5.26
N GLY A 117 -20.25 11.27 -6.60
CA GLY A 117 -19.11 10.82 -7.39
C GLY A 117 -17.82 11.51 -6.97
N SER A 118 -17.84 12.83 -6.75
CA SER A 118 -16.65 13.57 -6.34
C SER A 118 -16.11 13.19 -4.94
N HIS A 119 -16.99 12.87 -3.98
CA HIS A 119 -16.56 12.45 -2.64
C HIS A 119 -16.06 11.00 -2.65
N PHE A 120 -16.67 10.15 -3.47
CA PHE A 120 -16.19 8.79 -3.70
C PHE A 120 -14.79 8.79 -4.33
N GLU A 121 -14.59 9.54 -5.41
CA GLU A 121 -13.29 9.70 -6.06
C GLU A 121 -12.25 10.25 -5.08
N THR A 122 -12.58 11.28 -4.32
CA THR A 122 -11.67 11.84 -3.31
C THR A 122 -11.32 10.83 -2.21
N LEU A 123 -12.27 10.01 -1.76
CA LEU A 123 -12.02 8.96 -0.78
C LEU A 123 -11.08 7.90 -1.35
N CYS A 124 -11.31 7.45 -2.58
CA CYS A 124 -10.41 6.53 -3.29
C CYS A 124 -8.99 7.13 -3.37
N ASP A 125 -8.86 8.38 -3.82
CA ASP A 125 -7.57 9.06 -3.93
C ASP A 125 -6.83 9.13 -2.58
N ILE A 126 -7.55 9.43 -1.48
CA ILE A 126 -6.92 9.47 -0.15
C ILE A 126 -6.43 8.07 0.27
N ILE A 127 -7.24 7.04 0.05
CA ILE A 127 -6.88 5.66 0.40
C ILE A 127 -5.67 5.19 -0.38
N GLU A 128 -5.60 5.55 -1.65
CA GLU A 128 -4.46 5.25 -2.53
C GLU A 128 -3.21 6.00 -2.09
N THR A 129 -3.29 7.32 -1.99
CA THR A 129 -2.14 8.19 -1.73
C THR A 129 -1.61 8.13 -0.30
N GLU A 130 -2.41 7.70 0.66
CA GLU A 130 -1.96 7.44 2.04
C GLU A 130 -1.49 5.98 2.23
N GLY A 131 -1.40 5.18 1.16
CA GLY A 131 -0.88 3.82 1.22
C GLY A 131 -1.78 2.85 2.01
N LEU A 132 -3.07 3.13 2.13
CA LEU A 132 -3.98 2.27 2.89
C LEU A 132 -4.24 0.97 2.12
N LEU A 133 -4.06 -0.19 2.76
CA LEU A 133 -4.24 -1.52 2.17
C LEU A 133 -5.71 -1.92 2.03
N TRP A 134 -6.55 -0.95 1.64
CA TRP A 134 -7.96 -1.09 1.37
C TRP A 134 -8.26 -0.59 -0.05
N GLN A 135 -9.19 -1.26 -0.73
CA GLN A 135 -9.81 -0.78 -1.95
C GLN A 135 -11.27 -0.48 -1.67
N VAL A 136 -11.78 0.61 -2.23
CA VAL A 136 -13.21 0.91 -2.21
C VAL A 136 -13.83 0.37 -3.50
N ARG A 137 -14.87 -0.43 -3.38
CA ARG A 137 -15.64 -0.93 -4.53
C ARG A 137 -17.09 -0.48 -4.44
N GLU A 138 -17.63 -0.04 -5.57
CA GLU A 138 -19.07 0.10 -5.72
C GLU A 138 -19.71 -1.29 -5.84
N VAL A 139 -20.78 -1.52 -5.08
CA VAL A 139 -21.54 -2.78 -5.15
C VAL A 139 -22.44 -2.74 -6.40
N PRO A 140 -22.42 -3.76 -7.27
CA PRO A 140 -23.14 -3.73 -8.54
C PRO A 140 -24.67 -3.71 -8.37
N GLU A 141 -25.32 -3.00 -9.32
CA GLU A 141 -26.73 -2.83 -9.75
C GLU A 141 -27.92 -3.04 -8.76
N ASN A 142 -27.84 -3.93 -7.78
CA ASN A 142 -28.91 -4.24 -6.82
C ASN A 142 -28.85 -3.37 -5.55
N GLU A 143 -27.71 -2.73 -5.25
CA GLU A 143 -27.52 -1.77 -4.16
C GLU A 143 -26.75 -0.52 -4.66
N PRO A 144 -27.36 0.25 -5.57
CA PRO A 144 -26.67 1.36 -6.25
C PRO A 144 -26.24 2.44 -5.26
N GLY A 145 -24.97 2.84 -5.35
CA GLY A 145 -24.35 3.83 -4.48
C GLY A 145 -23.83 3.29 -3.13
N THR A 146 -23.90 1.98 -2.93
CA THR A 146 -23.23 1.30 -1.82
C THR A 146 -21.76 1.11 -2.14
N ILE A 147 -20.90 1.52 -1.22
CA ILE A 147 -19.46 1.25 -1.27
C ILE A 147 -19.09 0.15 -0.28
N ARG A 148 -18.02 -0.58 -0.56
CA ARG A 148 -17.41 -1.53 0.38
C ARG A 148 -15.91 -1.40 0.40
N PHE A 149 -15.33 -1.50 1.60
CA PHE A 149 -13.89 -1.63 1.77
C PHE A 149 -13.49 -3.10 1.69
N GLU A 150 -12.60 -3.41 0.76
CA GLU A 150 -11.99 -4.72 0.61
C GLU A 150 -10.50 -4.61 0.94
N SER A 151 -9.99 -5.52 1.78
CA SER A 151 -8.55 -5.58 2.07
C SER A 151 -7.78 -5.97 0.81
N LEU A 152 -6.79 -5.16 0.44
CA LEU A 152 -5.93 -5.38 -0.74
C LEU A 152 -4.77 -6.33 -0.43
N ALA A 153 -4.19 -6.21 0.76
CA ALA A 153 -3.04 -7.00 1.17
C ALA A 153 -2.98 -7.16 2.69
N SER A 154 -2.13 -8.07 3.15
CA SER A 154 -1.92 -8.35 4.56
C SER A 154 -0.84 -7.42 5.16
N ASP A 155 -0.77 -7.43 6.49
CA ASP A 155 0.28 -6.73 7.26
C ASP A 155 1.70 -7.18 6.87
N ALA A 156 1.87 -8.34 6.24
CA ALA A 156 3.16 -8.79 5.71
C ALA A 156 3.75 -7.82 4.66
N MET A 157 2.90 -7.04 3.97
CA MET A 157 3.38 -6.00 3.05
C MET A 157 3.99 -4.81 3.79
N LYS A 158 3.43 -4.46 4.95
CA LYS A 158 3.99 -3.44 5.84
C LYS A 158 5.39 -3.83 6.30
N ASP A 159 5.52 -5.08 6.78
CA ASP A 159 6.76 -5.64 7.30
C ASP A 159 7.87 -5.67 6.22
N VAL A 160 7.52 -6.11 5.01
CA VAL A 160 8.46 -6.16 3.88
C VAL A 160 8.92 -4.76 3.48
N ASP A 161 8.02 -3.77 3.44
CA ASP A 161 8.41 -2.39 3.10
C ASP A 161 9.39 -1.83 4.12
N GLU A 162 9.09 -1.98 5.41
CA GLU A 162 9.94 -1.53 6.51
C GLU A 162 11.33 -2.17 6.44
N GLN A 163 11.38 -3.47 6.18
CA GLN A 163 12.62 -4.24 6.01
C GLN A 163 13.47 -3.75 4.83
N VAL A 164 12.86 -3.57 3.65
CA VAL A 164 13.60 -3.10 2.46
C VAL A 164 14.05 -1.65 2.63
N ARG A 165 13.25 -0.80 3.27
CA ARG A 165 13.65 0.58 3.56
C ARG A 165 14.80 0.65 4.56
N SER A 166 14.83 -0.24 5.56
CA SER A 166 15.97 -0.36 6.47
C SER A 166 17.24 -0.72 5.70
N LEU A 167 17.17 -1.64 4.74
CA LEU A 167 18.31 -1.96 3.88
C LEU A 167 18.70 -0.77 2.98
N ALA A 168 17.73 -0.05 2.42
CA ALA A 168 18.00 1.11 1.56
C ALA A 168 18.61 2.31 2.30
N ALA A 169 18.39 2.41 3.63
CA ALA A 169 19.05 3.40 4.48
C ALA A 169 20.54 3.09 4.68
N ASP A 170 20.96 1.82 4.55
CA ASP A 170 22.37 1.46 4.49
C ASP A 170 22.99 2.01 3.20
N LYS A 171 24.09 2.76 3.36
CA LYS A 171 24.88 3.32 2.24
C LYS A 171 25.26 2.24 1.23
N GLN A 172 25.49 1.01 1.69
CA GLN A 172 25.84 -0.14 0.85
C GLN A 172 24.77 -0.46 -0.19
N TRP A 173 23.49 -0.41 0.17
CA TRP A 173 22.39 -0.87 -0.70
C TRP A 173 21.56 0.27 -1.28
N SER A 174 21.72 1.48 -0.76
CA SER A 174 21.00 2.70 -1.18
C SER A 174 20.88 2.86 -2.69
N THR A 175 21.98 2.66 -3.43
CA THR A 175 22.00 2.83 -4.90
C THR A 175 21.28 1.69 -5.62
N ALA A 176 21.48 0.45 -5.18
CA ALA A 176 20.87 -0.74 -5.79
C ALA A 176 19.35 -0.83 -5.53
N LEU A 177 18.90 -0.30 -4.38
CA LEU A 177 17.49 -0.27 -4.00
C LEU A 177 16.74 0.99 -4.46
N ARG A 178 17.40 1.90 -5.20
CA ARG A 178 16.76 3.11 -5.74
C ARG A 178 15.58 2.75 -6.65
N GLY A 179 15.74 1.76 -7.54
CA GLY A 179 14.66 1.33 -8.42
C GLY A 179 13.41 0.86 -7.66
N TYR A 180 13.59 0.10 -6.58
CA TYR A 180 12.48 -0.31 -5.72
C TYR A 180 11.78 0.88 -5.06
N ASN A 181 12.55 1.83 -4.50
CA ASN A 181 11.98 3.03 -3.87
C ASN A 181 11.23 3.91 -4.86
N ASP A 182 11.81 4.14 -6.03
CA ASP A 182 11.16 4.89 -7.11
C ASP A 182 9.86 4.20 -7.55
N ALA A 183 9.82 2.86 -7.63
CA ALA A 183 8.60 2.12 -7.97
C ALA A 183 7.51 2.28 -6.90
N TYR A 184 7.90 2.28 -5.62
CA TYR A 184 6.98 2.42 -4.50
C TYR A 184 6.41 3.85 -4.40
N GLU A 185 7.24 4.87 -4.62
CA GLU A 185 6.78 6.27 -4.68
C GLU A 185 5.75 6.45 -5.79
N GLN A 186 6.03 5.93 -6.98
CA GLN A 186 5.08 5.97 -8.10
C GLN A 186 3.76 5.24 -7.78
N TYR A 187 3.82 4.13 -7.06
CA TYR A 187 2.61 3.43 -6.59
C TYR A 187 1.78 4.29 -5.62
N LEU A 188 2.41 5.03 -4.71
CA LEU A 188 1.71 5.94 -3.79
C LEU A 188 1.16 7.19 -4.51
N ASP A 189 1.75 7.59 -5.62
CA ASP A 189 1.23 8.68 -6.45
C ASP A 189 -0.03 8.27 -7.24
N GLY A 190 -0.42 6.98 -7.24
CA GLY A 190 -1.56 6.45 -7.99
C GLY A 190 -1.26 6.16 -9.46
N ASP A 191 0.00 6.28 -9.87
CA ASP A 191 0.44 6.12 -11.27
C ASP A 191 0.77 4.65 -11.59
N TYR A 192 -0.29 3.83 -11.75
CA TYR A 192 -0.16 2.39 -12.05
C TYR A 192 0.10 2.13 -13.54
N ASP A 193 1.37 1.97 -13.91
CA ASP A 193 1.76 1.66 -15.30
C ASP A 193 2.94 0.68 -15.39
N GLU A 194 3.41 0.43 -16.62
CA GLU A 194 4.53 -0.49 -16.88
C GLU A 194 5.85 -0.07 -16.21
N LEU A 195 5.98 1.20 -15.82
CA LEU A 195 7.21 1.73 -15.26
C LEU A 195 7.46 1.17 -13.85
N ILE A 196 6.41 0.89 -13.08
CA ILE A 196 6.53 0.19 -11.79
C ILE A 196 7.24 -1.15 -11.99
N ALA A 197 6.73 -2.00 -12.89
CA ALA A 197 7.32 -3.31 -13.16
C ALA A 197 8.78 -3.20 -13.63
N LYS A 198 9.08 -2.21 -14.49
CA LYS A 198 10.44 -1.96 -14.98
C LYS A 198 11.39 -1.52 -13.87
N ARG A 199 10.97 -0.59 -13.02
CA ARG A 199 11.76 -0.09 -11.88
C ARG A 199 12.06 -1.22 -10.87
N LEU A 200 11.07 -2.06 -10.60
CA LEU A 200 11.21 -3.25 -9.74
C LEU A 200 12.21 -4.26 -10.32
N TYR A 201 12.07 -4.60 -11.62
CA TYR A 201 13.01 -5.50 -12.31
C TYR A 201 14.45 -4.98 -12.25
N ASN A 202 14.65 -3.70 -12.59
CA ASN A 202 15.96 -3.07 -12.55
C ASN A 202 16.58 -3.09 -11.14
N SER A 203 15.77 -2.91 -10.09
CA SER A 203 16.27 -2.97 -8.71
C SER A 203 16.80 -4.35 -8.35
N VAL A 204 16.17 -5.41 -8.84
CA VAL A 204 16.71 -6.77 -8.69
C VAL A 204 18.04 -6.92 -9.42
N GLU A 205 18.10 -6.51 -10.69
CA GLU A 205 19.35 -6.60 -11.46
C GLU A 205 20.47 -5.80 -10.81
N ASP A 206 20.18 -4.60 -10.32
CA ASP A 206 21.16 -3.75 -9.65
C ASP A 206 21.68 -4.41 -8.36
N VAL A 207 20.82 -5.06 -7.55
CA VAL A 207 21.26 -5.83 -6.37
C VAL A 207 22.12 -7.02 -6.77
N LEU A 208 21.69 -7.80 -7.76
CA LEU A 208 22.45 -8.96 -8.25
C LEU A 208 23.82 -8.54 -8.78
N ARG A 209 23.88 -7.48 -9.60
CA ARG A 209 25.13 -6.92 -10.12
C ARG A 209 26.02 -6.40 -9.01
N THR A 210 25.45 -5.69 -8.02
CA THR A 210 26.20 -5.19 -6.86
C THR A 210 26.89 -6.33 -6.12
N ILE A 211 26.21 -7.47 -5.92
CA ILE A 211 26.81 -8.64 -5.28
C ILE A 211 27.89 -9.25 -6.17
N CYS A 212 27.52 -9.71 -7.37
CA CYS A 212 28.38 -10.55 -8.20
C CYS A 212 29.56 -9.80 -8.83
N VAL A 213 29.40 -8.51 -9.11
CA VAL A 213 30.41 -7.69 -9.79
C VAL A 213 31.12 -6.79 -8.79
N ASP A 214 30.38 -5.89 -8.13
CA ASP A 214 31.00 -4.79 -7.38
C ASP A 214 31.63 -5.26 -6.07
N LYS A 215 31.00 -6.22 -5.39
CA LYS A 215 31.45 -6.71 -4.09
C LYS A 215 32.37 -7.92 -4.20
N GLU A 216 31.95 -8.93 -4.96
CA GLU A 216 32.66 -10.22 -5.01
C GLU A 216 33.61 -10.35 -6.20
N GLY A 217 33.36 -9.63 -7.29
CA GLY A 217 34.19 -9.70 -8.50
C GLY A 217 34.20 -11.08 -9.17
N TRP A 218 33.10 -11.85 -9.07
CA TRP A 218 32.98 -13.16 -9.71
C TRP A 218 32.92 -13.09 -11.24
N THR A 219 32.59 -11.92 -11.78
CA THR A 219 32.56 -11.65 -13.21
C THR A 219 32.97 -10.21 -13.50
N ASP A 220 33.74 -10.02 -14.57
CA ASP A 220 34.09 -8.70 -15.12
C ASP A 220 33.02 -8.18 -16.10
N ASN A 221 32.01 -8.99 -16.43
CA ASN A 221 30.93 -8.63 -17.33
C ASN A 221 29.71 -8.11 -16.55
N PRO A 222 29.45 -6.79 -16.53
CA PRO A 222 28.30 -6.22 -15.83
C PRO A 222 26.96 -6.40 -16.56
N ASP A 223 26.99 -6.86 -17.82
CA ASP A 223 25.80 -6.96 -18.69
C ASP A 223 25.20 -8.37 -18.71
N LEU A 224 25.54 -9.21 -17.72
CA LEU A 224 24.86 -10.50 -17.55
C LEU A 224 23.40 -10.31 -17.18
N ASN A 225 22.55 -11.25 -17.58
CA ASN A 225 21.14 -11.23 -17.19
C ASN A 225 20.96 -11.76 -15.75
N HIS A 226 19.78 -11.52 -15.18
CA HIS A 226 19.45 -11.96 -13.83
C HIS A 226 19.59 -13.48 -13.60
N SER A 227 19.34 -14.31 -14.62
CA SER A 227 19.44 -15.78 -14.50
C SER A 227 20.90 -16.21 -14.34
N ASP A 228 21.82 -15.56 -15.05
CA ASP A 228 23.26 -15.81 -14.93
C ASP A 228 23.77 -15.44 -13.54
N TYR A 229 23.40 -14.26 -13.01
CA TYR A 229 23.76 -13.85 -11.66
C TYR A 229 23.20 -14.78 -10.58
N LEU A 230 21.94 -15.22 -10.71
CA LEU A 230 21.35 -16.18 -9.76
C LEU A 230 22.07 -17.53 -9.79
N ASN A 231 22.50 -18.00 -10.96
CA ASN A 231 23.30 -19.22 -11.05
C ASN A 231 24.65 -19.06 -10.34
N MET A 232 25.32 -17.90 -10.46
CA MET A 232 26.55 -17.61 -9.72
C MET A 232 26.34 -17.62 -8.21
N LEU A 233 25.33 -16.90 -7.70
CA LEU A 233 25.00 -16.90 -6.27
C LEU A 233 24.76 -18.31 -5.72
N ARG A 234 24.11 -19.17 -6.51
CA ARG A 234 23.90 -20.58 -6.15
C ARG A 234 25.21 -21.37 -6.14
N GLU A 235 26.03 -21.21 -7.18
CA GLU A 235 27.30 -21.94 -7.35
C GLU A 235 28.31 -21.58 -6.25
N GLU A 236 28.33 -20.31 -5.85
CA GLU A 236 29.17 -19.78 -4.77
C GLU A 236 28.59 -20.04 -3.38
N GLY A 237 27.39 -20.63 -3.30
CA GLY A 237 26.79 -21.09 -2.04
C GLY A 237 26.12 -20.00 -1.19
N VAL A 238 25.81 -18.83 -1.76
CA VAL A 238 25.12 -17.73 -1.05
C VAL A 238 23.75 -18.16 -0.52
N TYR A 239 23.08 -19.05 -1.24
CA TYR A 239 21.86 -19.68 -0.75
C TYR A 239 21.85 -21.17 -1.05
N ASN A 240 21.42 -21.97 -0.07
CA ASN A 240 21.09 -23.36 -0.28
C ASN A 240 19.71 -23.45 -0.92
N ALA A 241 19.68 -23.64 -2.23
CA ALA A 241 18.46 -24.06 -2.90
C ALA A 241 18.17 -25.51 -2.47
N ASN A 242 17.42 -25.70 -1.37
CA ASN A 242 16.48 -26.82 -1.35
C ASN A 242 15.71 -26.66 -2.67
N GLY A 243 15.89 -27.59 -3.63
CA GLY A 243 15.80 -27.38 -5.10
C GLY A 243 14.56 -26.74 -5.74
N ILE A 244 13.71 -26.08 -4.95
CA ILE A 244 12.51 -25.32 -5.24
C ILE A 244 12.80 -23.80 -5.29
N THR A 245 13.67 -23.26 -4.42
CA THR A 245 13.86 -21.80 -4.30
C THR A 245 14.44 -21.16 -5.57
N ALA A 246 15.54 -21.68 -6.14
CA ALA A 246 16.11 -21.11 -7.37
C ALA A 246 15.14 -21.13 -8.58
N PRO A 247 14.39 -22.23 -8.84
CA PRO A 247 13.34 -22.23 -9.85
C PRO A 247 12.24 -21.19 -9.62
N GLU A 248 11.75 -21.03 -8.39
CA GLU A 248 10.73 -20.02 -8.07
C GLU A 248 11.24 -18.60 -8.31
N LEU A 249 12.49 -18.31 -7.93
CA LEU A 249 13.12 -17.01 -8.16
C LEU A 249 13.29 -16.71 -9.65
N ASN A 250 13.76 -17.68 -10.43
CA ASN A 250 13.87 -17.53 -11.88
C ASN A 250 12.48 -17.34 -12.53
N ASN A 251 11.45 -18.06 -12.07
CA ASN A 251 10.09 -17.90 -12.61
C ASN A 251 9.52 -16.50 -12.31
N LEU A 252 9.76 -15.95 -11.13
CA LEU A 252 9.34 -14.60 -10.77
C LEU A 252 10.00 -13.56 -11.69
N LEU A 253 11.32 -13.66 -11.88
CA LEU A 253 12.08 -12.70 -12.69
C LEU A 253 11.80 -12.83 -14.19
N GLN A 254 11.64 -14.04 -14.70
CA GLN A 254 11.15 -14.26 -16.07
C GLN A 254 9.74 -13.70 -16.26
N GLY A 255 8.88 -13.80 -15.23
CA GLY A 255 7.57 -13.15 -15.23
C GLY A 255 7.68 -11.64 -15.39
N LEU A 256 8.49 -10.99 -14.56
CA LEU A 256 8.75 -9.55 -14.61
C LEU A 256 9.39 -9.11 -15.94
N GLU A 257 10.36 -9.86 -16.45
CA GLU A 257 10.99 -9.61 -17.75
C GLU A 257 9.99 -9.74 -18.90
N GLN A 258 9.17 -10.79 -18.91
CA GLN A 258 8.13 -10.96 -19.93
C GLN A 258 7.08 -9.86 -19.88
N LEU A 259 6.73 -9.37 -18.69
CA LEU A 259 5.80 -8.26 -18.51
C LEU A 259 6.39 -6.96 -19.05
N THR A 260 7.61 -6.61 -18.66
CA THR A 260 8.31 -5.41 -19.16
C THR A 260 8.48 -5.46 -20.68
N ALA A 261 8.80 -6.63 -21.25
CA ALA A 261 8.93 -6.83 -22.70
C ALA A 261 7.58 -6.73 -23.45
N LYS A 262 6.49 -7.29 -22.90
CA LYS A 262 5.15 -7.23 -23.50
C LYS A 262 4.57 -5.81 -23.45
N LEU A 263 4.65 -5.15 -22.30
CA LEU A 263 4.13 -3.79 -22.11
C LEU A 263 4.93 -2.75 -22.92
N GLY A 264 6.24 -2.98 -23.09
CA GLY A 264 7.09 -2.16 -23.96
C GLY A 264 6.64 -2.20 -25.43
N ASN A 265 6.25 -3.39 -25.92
CA ASN A 265 5.95 -3.62 -27.34
C ASN A 265 4.49 -3.35 -27.74
N ASP A 266 3.52 -3.48 -26.84
CA ASP A 266 2.10 -3.30 -27.17
C ASP A 266 1.49 -2.05 -26.51
N ARG A 267 1.54 -0.91 -27.21
CA ARG A 267 0.99 0.39 -26.75
C ARG A 267 -0.49 0.34 -26.40
N LYS A 268 -1.27 -0.61 -26.93
CA LYS A 268 -2.72 -0.70 -26.69
C LYS A 268 -3.08 -1.45 -25.42
N GLN A 269 -2.15 -2.22 -24.84
CA GLN A 269 -2.39 -3.06 -23.66
C GLN A 269 -1.75 -2.53 -22.37
N ARG A 270 -1.04 -1.39 -22.42
CA ARG A 270 -0.31 -0.82 -21.28
C ARG A 270 -1.18 -0.54 -20.06
N HIS A 271 -2.39 -0.03 -20.27
CA HIS A 271 -3.31 0.34 -19.19
C HIS A 271 -4.31 -0.75 -18.78
N SER A 272 -4.37 -1.89 -19.49
CA SER A 272 -5.38 -2.93 -19.22
C SER A 272 -4.93 -4.02 -18.25
N TYR A 273 -3.63 -4.08 -17.92
CA TYR A 273 -3.05 -5.16 -17.11
C TYR A 273 -2.42 -4.69 -15.79
N MET A 274 -2.15 -3.40 -15.63
CA MET A 274 -1.51 -2.83 -14.44
C MET A 274 -2.56 -2.02 -13.67
N ASP A 275 -3.28 -2.68 -12.76
CA ASP A 275 -4.12 -2.00 -11.79
C ASP A 275 -3.42 -1.91 -10.43
N ARG A 276 -4.04 -1.18 -9.49
CA ARG A 276 -3.52 -1.02 -8.13
C ARG A 276 -3.23 -2.36 -7.48
N THR A 277 -4.20 -3.29 -7.50
CA THR A 277 -4.10 -4.62 -6.89
C THR A 277 -2.90 -5.40 -7.41
N TYR A 278 -2.67 -5.35 -8.72
CA TYR A 278 -1.54 -6.00 -9.34
C TYR A 278 -0.21 -5.35 -8.98
N CYS A 279 -0.15 -4.01 -8.94
CA CYS A 279 1.03 -3.28 -8.50
C CYS A 279 1.37 -3.57 -7.03
N THR A 280 0.35 -3.66 -6.16
CA THR A 280 0.48 -4.08 -4.75
C THR A 280 1.14 -5.45 -4.65
N LEU A 281 0.68 -6.43 -5.45
CA LEU A 281 1.27 -7.78 -5.48
C LEU A 281 2.74 -7.75 -5.93
N LEU A 282 3.04 -7.05 -7.03
CA LEU A 282 4.40 -6.99 -7.58
C LEU A 282 5.39 -6.34 -6.60
N ILE A 283 5.02 -5.20 -6.02
CA ILE A 283 5.86 -4.50 -5.04
C ILE A 283 6.14 -5.40 -3.85
N HIS A 284 5.13 -6.10 -3.33
CA HIS A 284 5.31 -7.01 -2.20
C HIS A 284 6.24 -8.18 -2.54
N GLN A 285 6.01 -8.86 -3.67
CA GLN A 285 6.83 -10.01 -4.08
C GLN A 285 8.29 -9.62 -4.33
N VAL A 286 8.52 -8.49 -5.01
CA VAL A 286 9.87 -8.01 -5.30
C VAL A 286 10.55 -7.50 -4.03
N GLY A 287 9.84 -6.79 -3.16
CA GLY A 287 10.39 -6.34 -1.87
C GLY A 287 10.84 -7.52 -1.01
N ALA A 288 9.99 -8.55 -0.87
CA ALA A 288 10.31 -9.75 -0.11
C ALA A 288 11.53 -10.47 -0.70
N PHE A 289 11.63 -10.49 -2.03
CA PHE A 289 12.76 -11.08 -2.74
C PHE A 289 14.07 -10.32 -2.54
N LEU A 290 14.06 -9.00 -2.68
CA LEU A 290 15.23 -8.15 -2.46
C LEU A 290 15.74 -8.30 -1.03
N TYR A 291 14.85 -8.27 -0.04
CA TYR A 291 15.19 -8.51 1.36
C TYR A 291 15.82 -9.88 1.58
N PHE A 292 15.24 -10.93 1.00
CA PHE A 292 15.79 -12.28 1.08
C PHE A 292 17.21 -12.37 0.48
N LEU A 293 17.43 -11.86 -0.73
CA LEU A 293 18.73 -11.92 -1.40
C LEU A 293 19.81 -11.20 -0.60
N ILE A 294 19.52 -9.96 -0.18
CA ILE A 294 20.47 -9.13 0.56
C ILE A 294 20.84 -9.80 1.88
N ASN A 295 19.85 -10.23 2.68
CA ASN A 295 20.12 -10.90 3.95
C ASN A 295 20.90 -12.21 3.79
N ARG A 296 20.62 -12.99 2.75
CA ARG A 296 21.38 -14.22 2.48
C ARG A 296 22.82 -13.93 2.14
N TYR A 297 23.05 -12.92 1.31
CA TYR A 297 24.38 -12.48 0.99
C TYR A 297 25.14 -11.93 2.21
N GLU A 298 24.48 -11.13 3.06
CA GLU A 298 25.10 -10.63 4.29
C GLU A 298 25.45 -11.75 5.27
N GLN A 299 24.61 -12.78 5.38
CA GLN A 299 24.91 -13.98 6.17
C GLN A 299 26.08 -14.79 5.59
N TYR A 300 26.20 -14.84 4.26
CA TYR A 300 27.29 -15.52 3.57
C TYR A 300 28.64 -14.80 3.77
N SER A 301 28.59 -13.46 3.82
CA SER A 301 29.79 -12.60 3.89
C SER A 301 30.37 -12.43 5.31
N GLN A 302 29.74 -13.04 6.33
CA GLN A 302 30.16 -13.04 7.73
C GLN A 302 30.98 -14.28 8.07
#